data_AF-A0A2N1PHU0-F1
#
_entry.id   AF-A0A2N1PHU0-F1
#
_cell.length_a   1.000
_cell.length_b   1.000
_cell.length_c   1.000
_cell.angle_alpha   90.00
_cell.angle_beta   90.00
_cell.angle_gamma   90.00
#
_symmetry.space_group_name_H-M   'P 1'
#
loop_
_entity.id
_entity.type
_entity.pdbx_description
1 polymer ?
#
loop_
_entity_poly.entity_id
_entity_poly.type
_entity_poly.pdbx_seq_one_letter_code
_entity_poly.pdbx_strand_id
1 'polypeptide(L)'
;SRYQYYIVGEEEIKARHCLLAPKGASLATITEVYSHPQGFSQSEEFLKDYPDWKCIPYFNTAIAAEYVAEQNDPTMAAIASKRAGEIYDLEVLAEDINFSQTNVTRFVVISREIELFENPSRVSIAFRLPHRPGALYEIIGIFSVFSLNLCKIESRPLLKENWEYLFFIDFTGNISQNTLVNLLPIIQEKAEYFQFLGYYPQFEEK
;
A
#
# COMPACT_ATOMS: atom_id res chain seq x y z
N SER A 1 3.32 -15.33 18.91
CA SER A 1 2.49 -14.17 18.55
C SER A 1 1.26 -14.10 19.47
N ARG A 2 0.86 -12.92 19.97
CA ARG A 2 -0.34 -12.74 20.81
C ARG A 2 -1.66 -12.86 20.00
N TYR A 3 -1.56 -12.79 18.68
CA TYR A 3 -2.70 -12.87 17.77
C TYR A 3 -2.32 -13.64 16.50
N GLN A 4 -3.17 -14.60 16.11
CA GLN A 4 -2.99 -15.40 14.90
C GLN A 4 -3.89 -14.79 13.83
N TYR A 5 -3.28 -14.22 12.80
CA TYR A 5 -3.95 -13.62 11.65
C TYR A 5 -3.34 -14.17 10.36
N TYR A 6 -4.16 -14.21 9.33
CA TYR A 6 -3.80 -14.67 8.00
C TYR A 6 -4.13 -13.60 6.97
N ILE A 7 -3.27 -13.48 5.97
CA ILE A 7 -3.53 -12.69 4.77
C ILE A 7 -4.42 -13.55 3.86
N VAL A 8 -5.59 -13.02 3.55
CA VAL A 8 -6.63 -13.67 2.74
C VAL A 8 -6.88 -12.94 1.42
N GLY A 9 -6.09 -11.91 1.12
CA GLY A 9 -6.19 -11.16 -0.11
C GLY A 9 -5.28 -9.95 -0.11
N GLU A 10 -5.22 -9.28 -1.25
CA GLU A 10 -4.54 -8.02 -1.42
C GLU A 10 -5.30 -7.13 -2.41
N GLU A 11 -5.12 -5.82 -2.26
CA GLU A 11 -5.74 -4.81 -3.11
C GLU A 11 -4.70 -3.76 -3.44
N GLU A 12 -4.70 -3.27 -4.67
CA GLU A 12 -3.83 -2.18 -5.10
C GLU A 12 -4.65 -0.93 -5.37
N ILE A 13 -4.46 0.09 -4.52
CA ILE A 13 -5.18 1.36 -4.65
C ILE A 13 -4.24 2.39 -5.27
N LYS A 14 -4.58 2.84 -6.48
CA LYS A 14 -3.90 3.95 -7.16
C LYS A 14 -4.17 5.24 -6.39
N ALA A 15 -3.11 5.90 -5.95
CA ALA A 15 -3.21 7.23 -5.36
C ALA A 15 -3.44 8.25 -6.48
N ARG A 16 -4.69 8.68 -6.64
CA ARG A 16 -5.09 9.72 -7.59
C ARG A 16 -5.55 10.95 -6.84
N HIS A 17 -4.91 12.06 -7.11
CA HIS A 17 -5.30 13.36 -6.60
C HIS A 17 -6.21 14.06 -7.60
N CYS A 18 -7.25 14.71 -7.06
CA CYS A 18 -8.20 15.52 -7.79
C CYS A 18 -8.26 16.89 -7.12
N LEU A 19 -8.50 17.93 -7.92
CA LEU A 19 -8.89 19.23 -7.41
C LEU A 19 -10.40 19.23 -7.18
N LEU A 20 -10.82 19.34 -5.93
CA LEU A 20 -12.21 19.30 -5.50
C LEU A 20 -12.64 20.68 -5.02
N ALA A 21 -13.84 21.12 -5.36
CA ALA A 21 -14.37 22.40 -4.91
C ALA A 21 -15.90 22.36 -4.72
N PRO A 22 -16.48 23.31 -3.96
CA PRO A 22 -17.93 23.40 -3.83
C PRO A 22 -18.62 23.64 -5.18
N LYS A 23 -19.91 23.28 -5.27
CA LYS A 23 -20.70 23.45 -6.49
C LYS A 23 -20.69 24.89 -6.98
N GLY A 24 -20.46 25.08 -8.27
CA GLY A 24 -20.39 26.41 -8.90
C GLY A 24 -19.02 27.08 -8.82
N ALA A 25 -18.01 26.42 -8.24
CA ALA A 25 -16.61 26.81 -8.41
C ALA A 25 -16.13 26.52 -9.83
N SER A 26 -15.08 27.23 -10.25
CA SER A 26 -14.34 26.96 -11.48
C SER A 26 -12.87 27.23 -11.25
N LEU A 27 -11.99 26.73 -12.13
CA LEU A 27 -10.55 27.00 -12.04
C LEU A 27 -10.22 28.51 -11.98
N ALA A 28 -11.05 29.34 -12.61
CA ALA A 28 -10.89 30.79 -12.60
C ALA A 28 -11.31 31.48 -11.29
N THR A 29 -12.12 30.83 -10.44
CA THR A 29 -12.60 31.41 -9.17
C THR A 29 -11.75 31.00 -7.98
N ILE A 30 -10.94 29.95 -8.10
CA ILE A 30 -10.12 29.44 -7.00
C ILE A 30 -9.05 30.46 -6.62
N THR A 31 -8.91 30.68 -5.31
CA THR A 31 -7.86 31.52 -4.71
C THR A 31 -7.07 30.78 -3.64
N GLU A 32 -7.71 29.85 -2.92
CA GLU A 32 -7.07 29.07 -1.86
C GLU A 32 -7.24 27.56 -2.11
N VAL A 33 -6.14 26.81 -1.95
CA VAL A 33 -6.12 25.36 -2.13
C VAL A 33 -5.60 24.69 -0.87
N TYR A 34 -6.32 23.69 -0.36
CA TYR A 34 -6.02 22.99 0.89
C TYR A 34 -5.60 21.54 0.63
N SER A 35 -4.55 21.07 1.29
CA SER A 35 -4.14 19.67 1.24
C SER A 35 -3.06 19.32 2.27
N HIS A 36 -2.76 18.04 2.40
CA HIS A 36 -1.55 17.59 3.07
C HIS A 36 -0.29 18.05 2.29
N PRO A 37 0.85 18.36 2.93
CA PRO A 37 2.10 18.70 2.24
C PRO A 37 2.51 17.69 1.15
N GLN A 38 2.24 16.40 1.38
CA GLN A 38 2.48 15.37 0.37
C GLN A 38 1.54 15.46 -0.84
N GLY A 39 0.28 15.88 -0.63
CA GLY A 39 -0.66 16.08 -1.74
C GLY A 39 -0.24 17.24 -2.64
N PHE A 40 0.27 18.32 -2.05
CA PHE A 40 0.88 19.42 -2.79
C PHE A 40 2.13 19.01 -3.55
N SER A 41 3.08 18.32 -2.90
CA SER A 41 4.30 17.89 -3.58
C SER A 41 4.02 16.91 -4.71
N GLN A 42 3.00 16.07 -4.57
CA GLN A 42 2.57 15.19 -5.64
C GLN A 42 1.84 15.92 -6.77
N SER A 43 1.28 17.10 -6.54
CA SER A 43 0.52 17.86 -7.55
C SER A 43 1.24 19.12 -8.03
N GLU A 44 2.55 19.21 -7.79
CA GLU A 44 3.34 20.43 -8.03
C GLU A 44 3.31 20.88 -9.49
N GLU A 45 3.35 19.95 -10.45
CA GLU A 45 3.31 20.31 -11.88
C GLU A 45 1.99 20.97 -12.28
N PHE A 46 0.86 20.45 -11.81
CA PHE A 46 -0.45 21.04 -12.06
C PHE A 46 -0.56 22.44 -11.41
N LEU A 47 -0.02 22.61 -10.20
CA LEU A 47 -0.08 23.88 -9.47
C LEU A 47 0.77 24.99 -10.10
N LYS A 48 1.77 24.66 -10.92
CA LYS A 48 2.59 25.66 -11.63
C LYS A 48 1.78 26.47 -12.64
N ASP A 49 0.70 25.91 -13.17
CA ASP A 49 -0.20 26.60 -14.10
C ASP A 49 -1.09 27.64 -13.39
N TYR A 50 -1.14 27.63 -12.05
CA TYR A 50 -1.95 28.51 -11.22
C TYR A 50 -1.10 29.19 -10.11
N PRO A 51 -0.12 30.04 -10.47
CA PRO A 51 0.82 30.62 -9.50
C PRO A 51 0.16 31.57 -8.49
N ASP A 52 -1.03 32.08 -8.79
CA ASP A 52 -1.79 32.99 -7.92
C ASP A 52 -2.57 32.25 -6.82
N TRP A 53 -2.69 30.91 -6.89
CA TRP A 53 -3.36 30.12 -5.88
C TRP A 53 -2.51 29.98 -4.62
N LYS A 54 -3.12 30.29 -3.48
CA LYS A 54 -2.50 30.13 -2.18
C LYS A 54 -2.65 28.70 -1.69
N CYS A 55 -1.55 27.95 -1.67
CA CYS A 55 -1.50 26.59 -1.15
C CYS A 55 -1.38 26.59 0.38
N ILE A 56 -2.38 26.05 1.07
CA ILE A 56 -2.49 26.05 2.54
C ILE A 56 -2.34 24.61 3.06
N PRO A 57 -1.24 24.29 3.75
CA PRO A 57 -1.04 22.98 4.39
C PRO A 57 -2.12 22.64 5.40
N TYR A 58 -2.56 21.39 5.38
CA TYR A 58 -3.60 20.85 6.24
C TYR A 58 -3.24 19.44 6.75
N PHE A 59 -4.02 18.94 7.71
CA PHE A 59 -3.65 17.74 8.47
C PHE A 59 -3.59 16.45 7.64
N ASN A 60 -4.56 16.24 6.75
CA ASN A 60 -4.50 15.22 5.72
C ASN A 60 -5.42 15.60 4.55
N THR A 61 -5.38 14.85 3.45
CA THR A 61 -6.15 15.14 2.23
C THR A 61 -7.66 15.01 2.42
N ALA A 62 -8.13 14.06 3.24
CA ALA A 62 -9.56 13.84 3.44
C ALA A 62 -10.20 14.95 4.29
N ILE A 63 -9.53 15.35 5.39
CA ILE A 63 -9.99 16.46 6.25
C ILE A 63 -9.88 17.79 5.50
N ALA A 64 -8.94 17.95 4.57
CA ALA A 64 -8.91 19.13 3.70
C ALA A 64 -10.17 19.24 2.81
N ALA A 65 -10.62 18.12 2.24
CA ALA A 65 -11.87 18.09 1.47
C ALA A 65 -13.09 18.35 2.36
N GLU A 66 -13.15 17.74 3.54
CA GLU A 66 -14.19 18.01 4.55
C GLU A 66 -14.27 19.50 4.88
N TYR A 67 -13.13 20.11 5.18
CA TYR A 67 -13.05 21.53 5.52
C TYR A 67 -13.57 22.43 4.40
N VAL A 68 -13.17 22.17 3.16
CA VAL A 68 -13.65 22.93 1.99
C VAL A 68 -15.16 22.75 1.79
N ALA A 69 -15.69 21.55 2.00
CA ALA A 69 -17.13 21.30 1.95
C ALA A 69 -17.89 22.03 3.06
N GLU A 70 -17.36 22.06 4.28
CA GLU A 70 -17.95 22.79 5.41
C GLU A 70 -17.98 24.31 5.17
N GLN A 71 -16.94 24.86 4.53
CA GLN A 71 -16.93 26.29 4.19
C GLN A 71 -17.91 26.62 3.06
N ASN A 72 -18.07 25.69 2.09
CA ASN A 72 -18.95 25.87 0.93
C ASN A 72 -18.69 27.19 0.16
N ASP A 73 -17.43 27.63 0.12
CA ASP A 73 -16.97 28.83 -0.59
C ASP A 73 -16.43 28.45 -1.97
N PRO A 74 -16.99 28.95 -3.09
CA PRO A 74 -16.56 28.60 -4.44
C PRO A 74 -15.19 29.16 -4.85
N THR A 75 -14.51 29.88 -3.95
CA THR A 75 -13.12 30.31 -4.12
C THR A 75 -12.10 29.36 -3.46
N MET A 76 -12.59 28.36 -2.71
CA MET A 76 -11.76 27.38 -2.03
C MET A 76 -11.79 26.03 -2.76
N ALA A 77 -10.64 25.38 -2.82
CA ALA A 77 -10.51 24.02 -3.33
C ALA A 77 -9.66 23.14 -2.41
N ALA A 78 -9.81 21.83 -2.54
CA ALA A 78 -8.99 20.83 -1.86
C ALA A 78 -8.31 19.91 -2.88
N ILE A 79 -7.06 19.54 -2.61
CA ILE A 79 -6.42 18.41 -3.30
C ILE A 79 -6.64 17.16 -2.46
N ALA A 80 -7.46 16.25 -2.96
CA ALA A 80 -7.79 15.00 -2.27
C ALA A 80 -8.12 13.87 -3.25
N SER A 81 -8.56 12.71 -2.74
CA SER A 81 -9.01 11.61 -3.59
C SER A 81 -10.42 11.89 -4.15
N LYS A 82 -10.72 11.37 -5.34
CA LYS A 82 -12.08 11.42 -5.91
C LYS A 82 -13.16 10.94 -4.94
N ARG A 83 -12.84 9.90 -4.17
CA ARG A 83 -13.71 9.34 -3.11
C ARG A 83 -14.07 10.37 -2.04
N ALA A 84 -13.15 11.26 -1.66
CA ALA A 84 -13.46 12.32 -0.71
C ALA A 84 -14.47 13.31 -1.31
N GLY A 85 -14.36 13.62 -2.61
CA GLY A 85 -15.35 14.45 -3.31
C GLY A 85 -16.75 13.83 -3.31
N GLU A 86 -16.85 12.53 -3.53
CA GLU A 86 -18.13 11.80 -3.43
C GLU A 86 -18.74 11.84 -2.02
N ILE A 87 -17.92 11.68 -0.99
CA ILE A 87 -18.37 11.67 0.42
C ILE A 87 -18.88 13.04 0.85
N TYR A 88 -18.20 14.10 0.43
CA TYR A 88 -18.46 15.48 0.87
C TYR A 88 -19.24 16.32 -0.16
N ASP A 89 -19.79 15.69 -1.22
CA ASP A 89 -20.58 16.34 -2.29
C ASP A 89 -19.85 17.52 -2.97
N LEU A 90 -18.54 17.37 -3.18
CA LEU A 90 -17.69 18.34 -3.90
C LEU A 90 -17.60 17.98 -5.40
N GLU A 91 -17.51 19.02 -6.24
CA GLU A 91 -17.29 18.88 -7.66
C GLU A 91 -15.80 18.68 -7.98
N VAL A 92 -15.53 17.80 -8.93
CA VAL A 92 -14.18 17.57 -9.43
C VAL A 92 -13.88 18.57 -10.53
N LEU A 93 -12.99 19.53 -10.27
CA LEU A 93 -12.57 20.53 -11.25
C LEU A 93 -11.43 20.02 -12.14
N ALA A 94 -10.60 19.12 -11.62
CA ALA A 94 -9.53 18.46 -12.37
C ALA A 94 -9.25 17.07 -11.77
N GLU A 95 -9.09 16.07 -12.65
CA GLU A 95 -8.72 14.69 -12.30
C GLU A 95 -7.24 14.42 -12.55
N ASP A 96 -6.69 13.42 -11.86
CA ASP A 96 -5.33 12.90 -12.05
C ASP A 96 -4.22 13.99 -12.04
N ILE A 97 -4.32 14.96 -11.11
CA ILE A 97 -3.38 16.10 -11.01
C ILE A 97 -2.03 15.75 -10.38
N ASN A 98 -1.85 14.50 -9.95
CA ASN A 98 -0.59 14.02 -9.39
C ASN A 98 0.44 13.72 -10.50
N PHE A 99 1.70 14.08 -10.25
CA PHE A 99 2.83 13.88 -11.15
C PHE A 99 3.09 12.41 -11.48
N SER A 100 3.10 11.55 -10.46
CA SER A 100 3.33 10.11 -10.67
C SER A 100 2.03 9.37 -10.89
N GLN A 101 1.81 8.88 -12.11
CA GLN A 101 0.69 8.02 -12.46
C GLN A 101 0.86 6.57 -11.96
N THR A 102 2.05 6.22 -11.46
CA THR A 102 2.38 4.88 -10.98
C THR A 102 2.35 4.76 -9.45
N ASN A 103 1.85 5.77 -8.74
CA ASN A 103 1.77 5.73 -7.28
C ASN A 103 0.66 4.78 -6.84
N VAL A 104 1.04 3.60 -6.35
CA VAL A 104 0.13 2.53 -5.90
C VAL A 104 0.45 2.18 -4.46
N THR A 105 -0.58 2.09 -3.63
CA THR A 105 -0.47 1.51 -2.29
C THR A 105 -1.08 0.12 -2.29
N ARG A 106 -0.26 -0.88 -2.00
CA ARG A 106 -0.71 -2.26 -1.81
C ARG A 106 -1.21 -2.45 -0.38
N PHE A 107 -2.47 -2.85 -0.25
CA PHE A 107 -3.11 -3.27 0.99
C PHE A 107 -3.18 -4.79 1.04
N VAL A 108 -3.14 -5.33 2.25
CA VAL A 108 -3.40 -6.76 2.51
C VAL A 108 -4.67 -6.88 3.34
N VAL A 109 -5.51 -7.86 3.00
CA VAL A 109 -6.74 -8.19 3.72
C VAL A 109 -6.39 -9.25 4.76
N ILE A 110 -6.72 -8.99 6.03
CA ILE A 110 -6.40 -9.89 7.14
C ILE A 110 -7.66 -10.54 7.74
N SER A 111 -7.57 -11.83 8.02
CA SER A 111 -8.60 -12.62 8.71
C SER A 111 -8.02 -13.31 9.94
N ARG A 112 -8.88 -13.68 10.89
CA ARG A 112 -8.50 -14.55 12.03
C ARG A 112 -8.41 -16.01 11.61
N GLU A 113 -9.11 -16.38 10.54
CA GLU A 113 -9.22 -17.74 10.04
C GLU A 113 -8.45 -17.87 8.73
N ILE A 114 -7.99 -19.09 8.43
CA ILE A 114 -7.41 -19.39 7.12
C ILE A 114 -8.57 -19.54 6.14
N GLU A 115 -8.47 -18.85 5.01
CA GLU A 115 -9.39 -19.02 3.89
C GLU A 115 -8.72 -19.85 2.79
N LEU A 116 -9.50 -20.74 2.18
CA LEU A 116 -9.07 -21.54 1.04
C LEU A 116 -9.63 -20.92 -0.23
N PHE A 117 -8.74 -20.66 -1.18
CA PHE A 117 -9.10 -20.10 -2.48
C PHE A 117 -8.96 -21.16 -3.56
N GLU A 118 -9.75 -21.04 -4.64
CA GLU A 118 -9.65 -21.95 -5.79
C GLU A 118 -8.36 -21.73 -6.58
N ASN A 119 -7.98 -20.47 -6.80
CA ASN A 119 -6.80 -20.09 -7.58
C ASN A 119 -5.87 -19.11 -6.82
N PRO A 120 -5.34 -19.51 -5.66
CA PRO A 120 -4.35 -18.71 -4.96
C PRO A 120 -3.03 -18.69 -5.76
N SER A 121 -2.32 -17.58 -5.71
CA SER A 121 -1.13 -17.36 -6.55
C SER A 121 0.03 -16.67 -5.81
N ARG A 122 -0.21 -16.20 -4.58
CA ARG A 122 0.78 -15.56 -3.73
C ARG A 122 0.81 -16.16 -2.34
N VAL A 123 2.02 -16.37 -1.83
CA VAL A 123 2.26 -16.82 -0.46
C VAL A 123 3.06 -15.78 0.29
N SER A 124 2.65 -15.52 1.54
CA SER A 124 3.39 -14.70 2.49
C SER A 124 3.84 -15.54 3.67
N ILE A 125 5.10 -15.37 4.06
CA ILE A 125 5.68 -15.98 5.25
C ILE A 125 6.49 -14.96 6.05
N ALA A 126 6.63 -15.24 7.34
CA ALA A 126 7.60 -14.56 8.18
C ALA A 126 8.51 -15.57 8.87
N PHE A 127 9.79 -15.27 8.99
CA PHE A 127 10.73 -16.14 9.66
C PHE A 127 11.90 -15.37 10.29
N ARG A 128 12.52 -15.99 11.30
CA ARG A 128 13.78 -15.54 11.91
C ARG A 128 14.88 -16.53 11.59
N LEU A 129 16.06 -16.02 11.29
CA LEU A 129 17.24 -16.82 10.99
C LEU A 129 18.32 -16.63 12.05
N PRO A 130 19.17 -17.64 12.26
CA PRO A 130 20.37 -17.46 13.07
C PRO A 130 21.25 -16.34 12.48
N HIS A 131 21.77 -15.48 13.35
CA HIS A 131 22.65 -14.38 12.93
C HIS A 131 24.05 -14.89 12.57
N ARG A 132 24.20 -15.46 11.38
CA ARG A 132 25.47 -15.94 10.83
C ARG A 132 25.61 -15.63 9.34
N PRO A 133 26.85 -15.55 8.82
CA PRO A 133 27.08 -15.43 7.38
C PRO A 133 26.34 -16.52 6.59
N GLY A 134 25.73 -16.11 5.48
CA GLY A 134 25.04 -17.01 4.55
C GLY A 134 23.62 -17.44 4.96
N ALA A 135 23.15 -17.13 6.17
CA ALA A 135 21.85 -17.61 6.65
C ALA A 135 20.69 -17.20 5.71
N LEU A 136 20.62 -15.93 5.32
CA LEU A 136 19.58 -15.45 4.39
C LEU A 136 19.78 -16.00 2.97
N TYR A 137 21.04 -16.13 2.53
CA TYR A 137 21.37 -16.68 1.22
C TYR A 137 20.85 -18.11 1.07
N GLU A 138 21.00 -18.95 2.10
CA GLU A 138 20.47 -20.32 2.09
C GLU A 138 18.96 -20.36 1.88
N ILE A 139 18.22 -19.43 2.48
CA ILE A 139 16.77 -19.33 2.29
C ILE A 139 16.43 -18.86 0.88
N ILE A 140 17.06 -17.79 0.40
CA ILE A 140 16.82 -17.25 -0.97
C ILE A 140 17.16 -18.32 -2.02
N GLY A 141 18.22 -19.10 -1.81
CA GLY A 141 18.62 -20.20 -2.69
C GLY A 141 17.53 -21.26 -2.85
N ILE A 142 16.78 -21.57 -1.78
CA ILE A 142 15.67 -22.53 -1.86
C ILE A 142 14.60 -22.03 -2.84
N PHE A 143 14.17 -20.77 -2.73
CA PHE A 143 13.17 -20.22 -3.66
C PHE A 143 13.62 -20.31 -5.12
N SER A 144 14.91 -20.08 -5.37
CA SER A 144 15.50 -20.24 -6.71
C SER A 144 15.45 -21.68 -7.21
N VAL A 145 15.75 -22.68 -6.38
CA VAL A 145 15.65 -24.11 -6.74
C VAL A 145 14.22 -24.49 -7.13
N PHE A 146 13.22 -23.96 -6.43
CA PHE A 146 11.80 -24.18 -6.74
C PHE A 146 11.28 -23.29 -7.87
N SER A 147 12.14 -22.48 -8.50
CA SER A 147 11.77 -21.52 -9.56
C SER A 147 10.63 -20.57 -9.14
N LEU A 148 10.66 -20.10 -7.89
CA LEU A 148 9.68 -19.17 -7.32
C LEU A 148 10.18 -17.74 -7.41
N ASN A 149 9.27 -16.82 -7.71
CA ASN A 149 9.57 -15.40 -7.85
C ASN A 149 9.33 -14.68 -6.51
N LEU A 150 10.38 -14.07 -5.94
CA LEU A 150 10.25 -13.24 -4.75
C LEU A 150 9.69 -11.87 -5.12
N CYS A 151 8.49 -11.58 -4.64
CA CYS A 151 7.80 -10.30 -4.86
C CYS A 151 8.13 -9.26 -3.77
N LYS A 152 8.53 -9.74 -2.58
CA LYS A 152 8.85 -8.90 -1.44
C LYS A 152 9.90 -9.59 -0.58
N ILE A 153 10.88 -8.82 -0.09
CA ILE A 153 11.77 -9.22 1.00
C ILE A 153 12.03 -8.02 1.89
N GLU A 154 11.61 -8.10 3.15
CA GLU A 154 11.81 -7.02 4.12
C GLU A 154 12.30 -7.57 5.45
N SER A 155 13.35 -6.96 6.01
CA SER A 155 13.84 -7.26 7.36
C SER A 155 13.36 -6.21 8.35
N ARG A 156 12.90 -6.62 9.53
CA ARG A 156 12.57 -5.75 10.66
C ARG A 156 13.39 -6.15 11.89
N PRO A 157 14.13 -5.23 12.53
CA PRO A 157 14.87 -5.55 13.75
C PRO A 157 13.91 -5.85 14.90
N LEU A 158 14.25 -6.83 15.73
CA LEU A 158 13.48 -7.16 16.93
C LEU A 158 13.87 -6.22 18.08
N LEU A 159 12.88 -5.62 18.74
CA LEU A 159 13.11 -4.59 19.77
C LEU A 159 13.90 -5.07 21.01
N LYS A 160 13.99 -6.38 21.25
CA LYS A 160 14.55 -6.95 22.48
C LYS A 160 15.84 -7.76 22.28
N GLU A 161 16.24 -8.01 21.03
CA GLU A 161 17.37 -8.88 20.70
C GLU A 161 18.25 -8.15 19.68
N ASN A 162 19.51 -7.88 20.05
CA ASN A 162 20.44 -7.19 19.17
C ASN A 162 20.77 -8.09 17.98
N TRP A 163 20.77 -7.52 16.78
CA TRP A 163 21.18 -8.18 15.53
C TRP A 163 20.27 -9.31 15.05
N GLU A 164 19.10 -9.45 15.65
CA GLU A 164 18.06 -10.37 15.18
C GLU A 164 17.00 -9.66 14.35
N TYR A 165 16.63 -10.30 13.24
CA TYR A 165 15.72 -9.75 12.27
C TYR A 165 14.58 -10.73 11.98
N LEU A 166 13.36 -10.20 11.98
CA LEU A 166 12.22 -10.88 11.39
C LEU A 166 12.17 -10.53 9.90
N PHE A 167 12.22 -11.54 9.05
CA PHE A 167 12.07 -11.39 7.61
C PHE A 167 10.62 -11.64 7.20
N PHE A 168 10.10 -10.80 6.32
CA PHE A 168 8.83 -10.97 5.63
C PHE A 168 9.12 -11.21 4.16
N ILE A 169 8.60 -12.30 3.62
CA ILE A 169 8.73 -12.65 2.21
C ILE A 169 7.36 -12.91 1.61
N ASP A 170 7.12 -12.30 0.45
CA ASP A 170 6.02 -12.65 -0.45
C ASP A 170 6.60 -13.27 -1.71
N PHE A 171 6.01 -14.35 -2.20
CA PHE A 171 6.45 -15.02 -3.42
C PHE A 171 5.29 -15.57 -4.25
N THR A 172 5.52 -15.65 -5.56
CA THR A 172 4.58 -16.15 -6.58
C THR A 172 5.25 -17.20 -7.48
N GLY A 173 4.47 -17.87 -8.32
CA GLY A 173 4.95 -18.89 -9.28
C GLY A 173 4.04 -20.11 -9.33
N ASN A 174 4.60 -21.27 -9.71
CA ASN A 174 3.85 -22.53 -9.69
C ASN A 174 3.74 -23.10 -8.26
N ILE A 175 2.87 -22.48 -7.47
CA ILE A 175 2.68 -22.78 -6.05
C ILE A 175 1.57 -23.83 -5.88
N SER A 176 1.78 -25.05 -6.36
CA SER A 176 0.86 -26.15 -6.03
C SER A 176 0.92 -26.47 -4.53
N GLN A 177 -0.12 -27.15 -4.00
CA GLN A 177 -0.06 -27.69 -2.63
C GLN A 177 1.18 -28.57 -2.43
N ASN A 178 1.54 -29.38 -3.43
CA ASN A 178 2.76 -30.20 -3.40
C ASN A 178 4.03 -29.36 -3.32
N THR A 179 4.10 -28.24 -4.05
CA THR A 179 5.23 -27.29 -3.97
C THR A 179 5.39 -26.80 -2.54
N LEU A 180 4.31 -26.37 -1.89
CA LEU A 180 4.35 -25.84 -0.51
C LEU A 180 4.68 -26.90 0.54
N VAL A 181 4.10 -28.08 0.44
CA VAL A 181 4.36 -29.19 1.37
C VAL A 181 5.84 -29.60 1.36
N ASN A 182 6.53 -29.45 0.22
CA ASN A 182 7.96 -29.73 0.13
C ASN A 182 8.84 -28.53 0.52
N LEU A 183 8.40 -27.30 0.20
CA LEU A 183 9.17 -26.08 0.43
C LEU A 183 9.18 -25.62 1.90
N LEU A 184 8.00 -25.51 2.50
CA LEU A 184 7.84 -24.86 3.81
C LEU A 184 8.61 -25.59 4.94
N PRO A 185 8.63 -26.94 5.01
CA PRO A 185 9.42 -27.63 6.03
C PRO A 185 10.92 -27.34 5.94
N ILE A 186 11.48 -27.21 4.73
CA ILE A 186 12.91 -26.92 4.52
C ILE A 186 13.24 -25.53 5.07
N ILE A 187 12.37 -24.55 4.83
CA ILE A 187 12.52 -23.19 5.37
C ILE A 187 12.39 -23.22 6.90
N GLN A 188 11.39 -23.93 7.43
CA GLN A 188 11.14 -24.05 8.86
C GLN A 188 12.29 -24.70 9.61
N GLU A 189 12.96 -25.71 9.03
CA GLU A 189 14.13 -26.36 9.62
C GLU A 189 15.32 -25.41 9.76
N LYS A 190 15.47 -24.47 8.83
CA LYS A 190 16.56 -23.48 8.82
C LYS A 190 16.26 -22.25 9.67
N ALA A 191 15.01 -22.08 10.10
CA ALA A 191 14.54 -20.91 10.81
C ALA A 191 14.42 -21.18 12.31
N GLU A 192 14.81 -20.21 13.13
CA GLU A 192 14.58 -20.26 14.59
C GLU A 192 13.12 -19.95 14.93
N TYR A 193 12.45 -19.24 14.03
CA TYR A 193 11.03 -18.92 14.08
C TYR A 193 10.47 -18.97 12.66
N PHE A 194 9.30 -19.57 12.50
CA PHE A 194 8.59 -19.58 11.23
C PHE A 194 7.11 -19.33 11.47
N GLN A 195 6.51 -18.53 10.60
CA GLN A 195 5.09 -18.27 10.57
C GLN A 195 4.61 -18.21 9.12
N PHE A 196 3.65 -19.07 8.80
CA PHE A 196 2.87 -18.94 7.60
C PHE A 196 1.86 -17.80 7.76
N LEU A 197 1.87 -16.83 6.83
CA LEU A 197 0.98 -15.68 6.89
C LEU A 197 -0.21 -15.83 5.95
N GLY A 198 -0.11 -16.53 4.82
CA GLY A 198 -1.26 -16.74 3.95
C GLY A 198 -0.90 -17.32 2.59
N TYR A 199 -1.91 -17.92 1.93
CA TYR A 199 -1.86 -18.34 0.54
C TYR A 199 -3.15 -17.90 -0.15
N TYR A 200 -3.06 -16.87 -0.98
CA TYR A 200 -4.21 -16.09 -1.43
C TYR A 200 -4.04 -15.63 -2.89
N PRO A 201 -5.13 -15.20 -3.55
CA PRO A 201 -5.07 -14.68 -4.91
C PRO A 201 -4.29 -13.36 -4.94
N GLN A 202 -3.39 -13.23 -5.91
CA GLN A 202 -2.78 -11.95 -6.26
C GLN A 202 -3.84 -11.00 -6.81
N PHE A 203 -3.69 -9.70 -6.53
CA PHE A 203 -4.53 -8.67 -7.16
C PHE A 203 -4.33 -8.69 -8.68
N GLU A 204 -5.43 -8.78 -9.42
CA GLU A 204 -5.46 -8.60 -10.87
C GLU A 204 -6.31 -7.36 -11.18
N GLU A 205 -5.73 -6.39 -11.88
CA GLU A 205 -6.46 -5.20 -12.33
C GLU A 205 -7.53 -5.65 -13.34
N LYS A 206 -8.80 -5.48 -12.99
CA LYS A 206 -9.96 -5.82 -13.85
C LYS A 206 -10.17 -4.80 -14.96
#